data_AF-A0A6B0HHU7-F1
#
_entry.id   AF-A0A6B0HHU7-F1
#
_cell.length_a   1.000
_cell.length_b   1.000
_cell.length_c   1.000
_cell.angle_alpha   90.00
_cell.angle_beta   90.00
_cell.angle_gamma   90.00
#
_symmetry.space_group_name_H-M   'P 1'
#
loop_
_entity.id
_entity.type
_entity.pdbx_description
1 polymer ?
#
loop_
_entity_poly.entity_id
_entity_poly.type
_entity_poly.pdbx_seq_one_letter_code
_entity_poly.pdbx_strand_id
1 'polypeptide(L)' 'MPEEVPVNRTDIVILTVVSVLGGVVLASLLMTPELTPRFVNAAMISAVLLAFFLFIPVMGVRMFVDDRRVKDEEDSSH' A
#
# COMPACT_ATOMS: atom_id res chain seq x y z
N MET A 1 -9.32 23.89 13.94
CA MET A 1 -8.00 23.43 13.50
C MET A 1 -8.25 22.14 12.74
N PRO A 2 -7.95 22.03 11.43
CA PRO A 2 -8.08 20.74 10.79
C PRO A 2 -7.01 19.85 11.42
N GLU A 3 -7.44 18.89 12.23
CA GLU A 3 -6.56 17.85 12.75
C GLU A 3 -5.91 17.18 11.53
N GLU A 4 -4.60 17.40 11.35
CA GLU A 4 -3.83 16.77 10.29
C GLU A 4 -3.86 15.28 10.54
N VAL A 5 -4.76 14.58 9.85
CA VAL A 5 -4.81 13.12 9.88
C VAL A 5 -3.42 12.65 9.46
N PRO A 6 -2.72 11.81 10.25
CA PRO A 6 -1.33 11.43 10.01
C PRO A 6 -1.14 10.53 8.76
N VAL A 7 -2.15 10.44 7.89
CA VAL A 7 -2.19 9.64 6.67
C VAL A 7 -2.20 10.57 5.48
N ASN A 8 -1.16 10.52 4.65
CA ASN A 8 -1.10 11.31 3.43
C ASN A 8 -1.93 10.61 2.33
N ARG A 9 -2.47 11.39 1.38
CA ARG A 9 -3.20 10.85 0.22
C ARG A 9 -2.33 9.89 -0.58
N THR A 10 -1.03 10.15 -0.64
CA THR A 10 -0.04 9.29 -1.30
C THR A 10 -0.01 7.89 -0.69
N ASP A 11 -0.14 7.77 0.63
CA ASP A 11 -0.13 6.47 1.33
C ASP A 11 -1.34 5.63 0.95
N ILE A 12 -2.50 6.28 0.85
CA ILE A 12 -3.75 5.63 0.42
C ILE A 12 -3.62 5.11 -1.01
N VAL A 13 -3.02 5.90 -1.90
CA VAL A 13 -2.80 5.50 -3.30
C VAL A 13 -1.82 4.33 -3.37
N ILE A 14 -0.66 4.42 -2.71
CA ILE A 14 0.34 3.34 -2.69
C ILE A 14 -0.27 2.06 -2.12
N LEU A 15 -0.95 2.17 -0.97
CA LEU A 15 -1.59 1.03 -0.33
C LEU A 15 -2.62 0.38 -1.24
N THR A 16 -3.46 1.19 -1.90
CA THR A 16 -4.48 0.70 -2.84
C THR A 16 -3.84 -0.04 -4.02
N VAL A 17 -2.84 0.57 -4.66
CA VAL A 17 -2.17 -0.01 -5.83
C VAL A 17 -1.47 -1.32 -5.46
N VAL A 18 -0.67 -1.32 -4.40
CA VAL A 18 0.07 -2.52 -3.95
C VAL A 18 -0.88 -3.63 -3.54
N SER A 19 -1.98 -3.29 -2.87
CA SER A 19 -2.95 -4.29 -2.40
C SER A 19 -3.78 -4.88 -3.53
N VAL A 20 -4.20 -4.07 -4.51
CA VAL A 20 -4.92 -4.58 -5.69
C VAL A 20 -4.01 -5.49 -6.51
N LEU A 21 -2.79 -5.06 -6.81
CA LEU A 21 -1.82 -5.87 -7.55
C LEU A 21 -1.48 -7.16 -6.78
N GLY A 22 -1.18 -7.05 -5.48
CA GLY A 22 -0.89 -8.19 -4.63
C GLY A 22 -2.08 -9.14 -4.49
N GLY A 23 -3.32 -8.62 -4.45
CA GLY A 23 -4.53 -9.42 -4.37
C GLY A 23 -4.76 -10.26 -5.63
N VAL A 24 -4.50 -9.67 -6.81
CA VAL A 24 -4.54 -10.39 -8.09
C VAL A 24 -3.44 -11.46 -8.16
N VAL A 25 -2.22 -11.13 -7.72
CA VAL A 25 -1.11 -12.09 -7.66
C VAL A 25 -1.43 -13.25 -6.72
N LEU A 26 -1.92 -12.97 -5.51
CA LEU A 26 -2.31 -14.00 -4.54
C LEU A 26 -3.45 -14.88 -5.07
N ALA A 27 -4.48 -14.28 -5.67
CA ALA A 27 -5.56 -15.05 -6.27
C ALA A 27 -5.05 -15.96 -7.39
N SER A 28 -4.12 -15.47 -8.22
CA SER A 28 -3.48 -16.24 -9.29
C SER A 28 -2.60 -17.39 -8.78
N LEU A 29 -2.06 -17.27 -7.56
CA LEU A 29 -1.31 -18.35 -6.90
C LEU A 29 -2.25 -19.41 -6.29
N LEU A 30 -3.44 -19.01 -5.84
CA LEU A 30 -4.39 -19.90 -5.18
C LEU A 30 -5.30 -20.65 -6.16
N MET A 31 -5.56 -20.06 -7.33
CA MET A 31 -6.40 -20.67 -8.36
C MET A 31 -5.98 -20.21 -9.76
N THR A 32 -6.36 -20.99 -10.77
CA THR A 32 -6.14 -20.63 -12.17
C THR A 32 -6.76 -19.26 -12.47
N PRO A 33 -6.01 -18.32 -13.08
CA PRO A 33 -6.54 -17.03 -13.46
C PRO A 33 -7.61 -17.20 -14.55
N GLU A 34 -8.87 -17.07 -14.18
CA GLU A 34 -10.01 -17.12 -15.09
C GLU A 34 -10.93 -15.93 -14.81
N LEU A 35 -11.57 -15.38 -15.84
CA LEU A 35 -12.54 -14.28 -15.71
C LEU A 35 -13.88 -14.79 -15.17
N THR A 36 -13.83 -15.42 -14.01
CA THR A 36 -15.01 -15.92 -13.29
C THR A 36 -15.32 -15.02 -12.09
N PRO A 37 -16.60 -14.92 -11.68
CA PRO A 37 -16.97 -14.20 -10.46
C PRO A 37 -16.20 -14.70 -9.22
N ARG A 38 -15.83 -15.99 -9.21
CA ARG A 38 -15.07 -16.61 -8.13
C ARG A 38 -13.64 -16.06 -8.04
N PHE A 39 -12.94 -15.95 -9.17
CA PHE A 39 -11.58 -15.40 -9.20
C PHE A 39 -11.57 -13.92 -8.81
N VAL A 40 -12.52 -13.13 -9.33
CA VAL A 40 -12.66 -11.72 -8.99
C VAL A 40 -12.91 -11.54 -7.49
N ASN A 41 -13.80 -12.35 -6.90
CA ASN A 41 -14.06 -12.31 -5.47
C ASN A 41 -12.82 -12.66 -4.64
N ALA A 42 -12.09 -13.70 -5.03
CA ALA A 42 -10.86 -14.08 -4.34
C ALA A 42 -9.79 -12.99 -4.43
N ALA A 43 -9.58 -12.38 -5.60
CA ALA A 43 -8.65 -11.26 -5.79
C ALA A 43 -9.05 -10.05 -4.93
N MET A 44 -10.35 -9.74 -4.84
CA MET A 44 -10.86 -8.66 -3.98
C MET A 44 -10.65 -8.93 -2.50
N ILE A 45 -10.98 -10.13 -2.01
CA ILE A 45 -10.76 -10.50 -0.61
C ILE A 45 -9.26 -10.47 -0.28
N SER A 46 -8.42 -11.04 -1.15
CA SER A 46 -6.97 -10.99 -0.99
C SER A 46 -6.44 -9.56 -0.98
N ALA A 47 -6.95 -8.68 -1.86
CA ALA A 47 -6.57 -7.27 -1.88
C ALA A 47 -6.97 -6.55 -0.59
N VAL A 48 -8.20 -6.75 -0.09
CA VAL A 48 -8.66 -6.14 1.16
C VAL A 48 -7.83 -6.61 2.35
N LEU A 49 -7.54 -7.91 2.44
CA LEU A 49 -6.70 -8.46 3.51
C LEU A 49 -5.26 -7.92 3.44
N LEU A 50 -4.69 -7.82 2.24
CA LEU A 50 -3.38 -7.21 2.04
C LEU A 50 -3.37 -5.74 2.43
N ALA A 51 -4.39 -4.96 2.06
CA ALA A 51 -4.50 -3.57 2.45
C ALA A 51 -4.52 -3.41 3.96
N PHE A 52 -5.27 -4.27 4.66
CA PHE A 52 -5.34 -4.26 6.12
C PHE A 52 -3.98 -4.59 6.75
N PHE A 53 -3.28 -5.60 6.22
CA PHE A 53 -1.99 -6.04 6.75
C PHE A 53 -0.85 -5.05 6.44
N LEU A 54 -0.86 -4.47 5.23
CA LEU A 54 0.18 -3.56 4.76
C LEU A 54 -0.02 -2.12 5.22
N PHE A 55 -1.17 -1.75 5.79
CA PHE A 55 -1.43 -0.39 6.27
C PHE A 55 -0.33 0.11 7.23
N ILE A 56 0.01 -0.67 8.27
CA ILE A 56 1.04 -0.31 9.25
C ILE A 56 2.44 -0.28 8.61
N PRO A 57 2.88 -1.33 7.88
CA PRO A 57 4.17 -1.30 7.18
C PRO A 57 4.33 -0.12 6.22
N VAL A 58 3.32 0.18 5.40
CA VAL A 58 3.37 1.31 4.45
C VAL A 58 3.58 2.62 5.18
N MET A 59 2.85 2.84 6.28
CA MET A 59 3.00 4.03 7.11
C MET A 59 4.39 4.11 7.76
N GLY A 60 4.91 2.98 8.27
CA GLY A 60 6.23 2.92 8.88
C GLY A 60 7.37 3.18 7.89
N VAL A 61 7.30 2.59 6.69
CA VAL A 61 8.28 2.84 5.62
C VAL A 61 8.27 4.31 5.21
N ARG A 62 7.09 4.93 5.11
CA ARG A 62 6.98 6.35 4.76
C ARG A 62 7.68 7.24 5.79
N MET A 63 7.41 7.04 7.09
CA MET A 63 8.07 7.81 8.15
C MET A 63 9.59 7.73 8.06
N PHE A 64 10.12 6.54 7.73
CA PHE A 64 11.56 6.33 7.57
C PHE A 64 12.14 7.01 6.32
N VAL A 65 11.38 7.02 5.21
CA VAL A 65 11.80 7.71 3.97
C VAL A 65 11.71 9.22 4.12
N ASP A 66 10.66 9.73 4.77
CA ASP A 66 10.49 11.15 5.07
C ASP A 66 11.67 11.65 5.93
N ASP A 67 12.08 10.90 6.95
CA ASP A 67 13.23 11.23 7.81
C ASP A 67 14.55 11.33 7.02
N ARG A 68 14.77 10.42 6.06
CA ARG A 68 15.95 10.48 5.17
C ARG A 68 15.95 11.68 4.24
N ARG A 69 14.80 12.02 3.65
CA ARG A 69 14.69 13.16 2.73
C ARG A 69 15.01 14.49 3.40
N VAL A 70 14.51 14.70 4.62
CA VAL A 70 14.81 15.91 5.39
C VAL A 70 16.33 16.04 5.61
N LYS A 71 16.99 14.93 5.93
CA LYS A 71 18.45 14.90 6.14
C LYS A 71 19.24 15.23 4.87
N ASP A 72 18.84 14.68 3.72
CA ASP A 72 19.54 14.92 2.44
C ASP A 72 19.44 16.40 2.01
N GLU A 73 18.32 17.08 2.31
CA GLU A 73 18.14 18.52 2.04
C GLU A 73 19.03 19.40 2.93
N GLU A 74 19.23 19.01 4.19
CA GLU A 74 20.09 19.71 5.14
C GLU A 74 21.57 19.60 4.72
N ASP A 75 22.04 18.40 4.35
CA ASP A 75 23.41 18.14 3.87
C ASP A 75 23.71 18.82 2.52
N SER A 76 22.72 19.03 1.64
CA SER A 76 22.90 19.73 0.36
C SER A 76 22.94 21.26 0.47
N SER A 77 22.63 21.82 1.65
CA SER A 77 22.56 23.27 1.90
C SER A 77 23.83 23.84 2.54
N HIS A 78 24.82 22.98 2.82
CA HIS A 78 26.16 23.30 3.34
C HIS A 78 27.26 23.03 2.31
#